data_AF-A0A9N9BYE3-F1
#
_entry.id   AF-A0A9N9BYE3-F1
#
_cell.length_a   1.000
_cell.length_b   1.000
_cell.length_c   1.000
_cell.angle_alpha   90.00
_cell.angle_beta   90.00
_cell.angle_gamma   90.00
#
_symmetry.space_group_name_H-M   'P 1'
#
loop_
_entity.id
_entity.type
_entity.pdbx_description
1 polymer ?
#
loop_
_entity_poly.entity_id
_entity_poly.type
_entity_poly.pdbx_seq_one_letter_code
_entity_poly.pdbx_strand_id
1 'polypeptide(L)'
;MSSTSPPYKRALLHVSLDAFSSFNEYYQELVSLAVGRVSEALTIYVFSPDIQRYKDVPFMCWKEVHDVLSLIYVSATKAAHDNFFPLLDVDVVFEEWCGYPIELSDDEQFEVIFGEREDCYNLQKFNENRKNSNLSELPIQLLTSRSQSDSLTTSHDNTSIAGNSLQSSIMKKTRFNHVAVGGTFDHLHAGHKILLHMSVWITNKRLVCGVTAENMLQNKKYKEFLEPIDTRISKVLKFLRKLRSEAFIQYQVVPIYDIYGPTATDPDIEAIVVSKETMAGANSINEERKKRSFKKLDLAVIEVISSTNPSLGEVELKNLKLSSTYIREYLYKKQTTVKSSTNL
;
A
#
# COMPACT_ATOMS: atom_id res chain seq x y z
N MET A 1 -18.45 -12.48 -24.40
CA MET A 1 -18.03 -13.61 -23.55
C MET A 1 -18.57 -13.33 -22.16
N SER A 2 -19.28 -14.31 -21.58
CA SER A 2 -20.16 -14.19 -20.40
C SER A 2 -19.62 -13.27 -19.29
N SER A 3 -20.15 -12.04 -19.21
CA SER A 3 -19.87 -11.05 -18.16
C SER A 3 -20.66 -11.36 -16.90
N THR A 4 -20.44 -12.53 -16.32
CA THR A 4 -20.91 -12.80 -14.96
C THR A 4 -20.14 -11.87 -14.02
N SER A 5 -20.88 -10.99 -13.33
CA SER A 5 -20.30 -10.15 -12.29
C SER A 5 -19.52 -11.01 -11.29
N PRO A 6 -18.41 -10.51 -10.72
CA PRO A 6 -17.68 -11.24 -9.70
C PRO A 6 -18.64 -11.68 -8.57
N PRO A 7 -18.48 -12.91 -8.05
CA PRO A 7 -19.41 -13.48 -7.07
C PRO A 7 -19.40 -12.76 -5.73
N TYR A 8 -18.34 -12.01 -5.42
CA TYR A 8 -18.17 -11.31 -4.16
C TYR A 8 -17.94 -9.81 -4.37
N LYS A 9 -18.42 -9.01 -3.41
CA LYS A 9 -18.11 -7.58 -3.32
C LYS A 9 -16.82 -7.35 -2.56
N ARG A 10 -16.70 -7.98 -1.39
CA ARG A 10 -15.59 -7.77 -0.45
C ARG A 10 -15.03 -9.11 -0.01
N ALA A 11 -13.72 -9.27 -0.10
CA ALA A 11 -13.05 -10.51 0.28
C ALA A 11 -11.74 -10.24 1.01
N LEU A 12 -11.31 -11.25 1.78
CA LEU A 12 -9.97 -11.32 2.34
C LEU A 12 -9.20 -12.43 1.63
N LEU A 13 -7.97 -12.19 1.22
CA LEU A 13 -7.02 -13.20 0.75
C LEU A 13 -5.93 -13.37 1.81
N HIS A 14 -5.85 -14.56 2.41
CA HIS A 14 -4.73 -14.93 3.27
C HIS A 14 -3.53 -15.34 2.42
N VAL A 15 -2.36 -14.80 2.73
CA VAL A 15 -1.09 -15.12 2.06
C VAL A 15 -0.03 -15.42 3.12
N SER A 16 0.42 -16.67 3.19
CA SER A 16 1.51 -17.08 4.08
C SER A 16 2.85 -17.14 3.35
N LEU A 17 3.83 -16.35 3.81
CA LEU A 17 5.17 -16.26 3.23
C LEU A 17 6.24 -16.67 4.25
N ASP A 18 7.14 -17.58 3.87
CA ASP A 18 8.30 -17.95 4.70
C ASP A 18 9.23 -16.75 4.99
N ALA A 19 9.33 -15.84 4.02
CA ALA A 19 10.06 -14.58 4.07
C ALA A 19 9.44 -13.59 3.08
N PHE A 20 9.66 -12.28 3.25
CA PHE A 20 9.15 -11.30 2.28
C PHE A 20 9.65 -11.56 0.84
N SER A 21 10.87 -12.06 0.70
CA SER A 21 11.47 -12.43 -0.59
C SER A 21 10.84 -13.66 -1.24
N SER A 22 10.01 -14.42 -0.52
CA SER A 22 9.37 -15.64 -1.04
C SER A 22 8.16 -15.34 -1.93
N PHE A 23 7.72 -14.08 -2.02
CA PHE A 23 6.63 -13.69 -2.92
C PHE A 23 7.08 -13.77 -4.40
N ASN A 24 6.65 -14.82 -5.08
CA ASN A 24 7.03 -15.19 -6.44
C ASN A 24 5.80 -15.26 -7.37
N GLU A 25 5.97 -15.76 -8.60
CA GLU A 25 4.90 -15.85 -9.61
C GLU A 25 3.66 -16.62 -9.16
N TYR A 26 3.84 -17.63 -8.31
CA TYR A 26 2.74 -18.40 -7.74
C TYR A 26 1.80 -17.50 -6.91
N TYR A 27 2.34 -16.69 -6.00
CA TYR A 27 1.53 -15.76 -5.22
C TYR A 27 0.92 -14.64 -6.07
N GLN A 28 1.59 -14.22 -7.14
CA GLN A 28 1.02 -13.29 -8.11
C GLN A 28 -0.21 -13.88 -8.81
N GLU A 29 -0.20 -15.17 -9.14
CA GLU A 29 -1.36 -15.87 -9.70
C GLU A 29 -2.51 -15.94 -8.68
N LEU A 30 -2.23 -16.22 -7.40
CA LEU A 30 -3.25 -16.22 -6.35
C LEU A 30 -3.92 -14.87 -6.17
N VAL A 31 -3.13 -13.80 -6.13
CA VAL A 31 -3.65 -12.43 -6.10
C VAL A 31 -4.54 -12.18 -7.31
N SER A 32 -4.12 -12.62 -8.49
CA SER A 32 -4.89 -12.47 -9.73
C SER A 32 -6.22 -13.24 -9.71
N LEU A 33 -6.20 -14.48 -9.20
CA LEU A 33 -7.39 -15.32 -9.03
C LEU A 33 -8.38 -14.72 -8.03
N ALA A 34 -7.89 -14.19 -6.91
CA ALA A 34 -8.73 -13.50 -5.92
C ALA A 34 -9.36 -12.23 -6.51
N VAL A 35 -8.56 -11.40 -7.20
CA VAL A 35 -9.05 -10.17 -7.87
C VAL A 35 -10.16 -10.49 -8.88
N GLY A 36 -10.03 -11.57 -9.66
CA GLY A 36 -11.07 -11.99 -10.61
C GLY A 36 -12.40 -12.40 -9.98
N ARG A 37 -12.47 -12.55 -8.64
CA ARG A 37 -13.67 -12.96 -7.90
C ARG A 37 -14.31 -11.83 -7.07
N VAL A 38 -13.76 -10.63 -7.13
CA VAL A 38 -14.15 -9.50 -6.28
C VAL A 38 -14.49 -8.26 -7.10
N SER A 39 -15.54 -7.53 -6.71
CA SER A 39 -16.03 -6.35 -7.46
C SER A 39 -15.83 -5.01 -6.75
N GLU A 40 -15.66 -4.96 -5.42
CA GLU A 40 -15.52 -3.70 -4.67
C GLU A 40 -14.17 -3.58 -3.95
N ALA A 41 -13.81 -4.54 -3.09
CA ALA A 41 -12.60 -4.45 -2.27
C ALA A 41 -11.97 -5.80 -1.93
N LEU A 42 -10.64 -5.90 -2.04
CA LEU A 42 -9.85 -7.06 -1.64
C LEU A 42 -8.83 -6.66 -0.58
N THR A 43 -8.86 -7.28 0.59
CA THR A 43 -7.78 -7.16 1.58
C THR A 43 -6.86 -8.37 1.49
N ILE A 44 -5.58 -8.13 1.21
CA ILE A 44 -4.55 -9.16 1.19
C ILE A 44 -3.87 -9.15 2.55
N TYR A 45 -4.17 -10.17 3.35
CA TYR A 45 -3.68 -10.35 4.70
C TYR A 45 -2.44 -11.24 4.67
N VAL A 46 -1.29 -10.62 4.89
CA VAL A 46 0.02 -11.24 4.68
C VAL A 46 0.62 -11.66 6.02
N PHE A 47 0.85 -12.96 6.17
CA PHE A 47 1.68 -13.54 7.21
C PHE A 47 3.12 -13.67 6.71
N SER A 48 4.08 -13.31 7.55
CA SER A 48 5.47 -13.72 7.40
C SER A 48 6.23 -13.60 8.73
N PRO A 49 7.09 -14.58 9.08
CA PRO A 49 7.97 -14.48 10.24
C PRO A 49 8.87 -13.23 10.23
N ASP A 50 9.19 -12.71 9.03
CA ASP A 50 10.01 -11.52 8.86
C ASP A 50 9.36 -10.26 9.45
N ILE A 51 8.02 -10.19 9.49
CA ILE A 51 7.30 -9.08 10.12
C ILE A 51 7.72 -8.96 11.59
N GLN A 52 7.65 -10.06 12.34
CA GLN A 52 8.01 -10.08 13.76
C GLN A 52 9.52 -9.93 13.97
N ARG A 53 10.33 -10.49 13.06
CA ARG A 53 11.80 -10.39 13.11
C ARG A 53 12.29 -8.94 12.96
N TYR A 54 11.65 -8.15 12.11
CA TYR A 54 12.17 -6.84 11.71
C TYR A 54 11.35 -5.63 12.18
N LYS A 55 10.21 -5.82 12.87
CA LYS A 55 9.34 -4.73 13.35
C LYS A 55 10.05 -3.63 14.16
N ASP A 56 11.14 -3.95 14.85
CA ASP A 56 11.90 -2.99 15.67
C ASP A 56 13.17 -2.48 14.98
N VAL A 57 13.56 -3.09 13.86
CA VAL A 57 14.71 -2.73 13.02
C VAL A 57 14.29 -2.65 11.55
N PRO A 58 13.31 -1.79 11.21
CA PRO A 58 12.61 -1.81 9.91
C PRO A 58 13.53 -1.57 8.71
N PHE A 59 14.69 -0.93 8.93
CA PHE A 59 15.68 -0.65 7.88
C PHE A 59 16.49 -1.88 7.45
N MET A 60 16.51 -2.95 8.26
CA MET A 60 17.19 -4.21 7.90
C MET A 60 16.46 -4.98 6.80
N CYS A 61 15.14 -4.77 6.65
CA CYS A 61 14.32 -5.38 5.62
C CYS A 61 13.58 -4.33 4.76
N TRP A 62 14.10 -3.10 4.70
CA TRP A 62 13.43 -1.98 4.03
C TRP A 62 13.16 -2.27 2.55
N LYS A 63 14.13 -2.86 1.86
CA LYS A 63 14.01 -3.20 0.44
C LYS A 63 13.03 -4.34 0.26
N GLU A 64 13.10 -5.36 1.10
CA GLU A 64 12.28 -6.56 1.04
C GLU A 64 10.79 -6.23 1.27
N VAL A 65 10.49 -5.39 2.26
CA VAL A 65 9.12 -4.89 2.51
C VAL A 65 8.63 -4.04 1.34
N HIS A 66 9.48 -3.16 0.81
CA HIS A 66 9.12 -2.34 -0.34
C HIS A 66 8.86 -3.18 -1.60
N ASP A 67 9.70 -4.17 -1.88
CA ASP A 67 9.61 -5.04 -3.05
C ASP A 67 8.37 -5.93 -2.97
N VAL A 68 8.09 -6.58 -1.83
CA VAL A 68 6.91 -7.44 -1.68
C VAL A 68 5.61 -6.65 -1.82
N LEU A 69 5.52 -5.46 -1.20
CA LEU A 69 4.35 -4.58 -1.36
C LEU A 69 4.19 -4.17 -2.83
N SER A 70 5.30 -3.80 -3.48
CA SER A 70 5.28 -3.41 -4.89
C SER A 70 4.77 -4.54 -5.79
N LEU A 71 5.27 -5.76 -5.61
CA LEU A 71 4.83 -6.94 -6.36
C LEU A 71 3.35 -7.22 -6.13
N ILE A 72 2.89 -7.28 -4.87
CA ILE A 72 1.48 -7.52 -4.54
C ILE A 72 0.58 -6.49 -5.22
N TYR A 73 0.86 -5.20 -5.05
CA TYR A 73 0.01 -4.15 -5.61
C TYR A 73 0.04 -4.10 -7.14
N VAL A 74 1.19 -4.38 -7.76
CA VAL A 74 1.31 -4.47 -9.22
C VAL A 74 0.49 -5.64 -9.76
N SER A 75 0.64 -6.83 -9.19
CA SER A 75 -0.11 -8.02 -9.60
C SER A 75 -1.62 -7.80 -9.44
N ALA A 76 -2.04 -7.25 -8.29
CA ALA A 76 -3.45 -6.94 -8.05
C ALA A 76 -4.01 -5.91 -9.03
N THR A 77 -3.25 -4.85 -9.31
CA THR A 77 -3.67 -3.81 -10.26
C THR A 77 -3.77 -4.36 -11.69
N LYS A 78 -2.76 -5.11 -12.14
CA LYS A 78 -2.76 -5.74 -13.47
C LYS A 78 -3.99 -6.63 -13.63
N ALA A 79 -4.21 -7.52 -12.67
CA ALA A 79 -5.39 -8.39 -12.65
C ALA A 79 -6.70 -7.58 -12.63
N ALA A 80 -6.78 -6.49 -11.88
CA ALA A 80 -7.98 -5.66 -11.80
C ALA A 80 -8.30 -4.99 -13.15
N HIS A 81 -7.27 -4.54 -13.88
CA HIS A 81 -7.43 -4.03 -15.24
C HIS A 81 -7.87 -5.10 -16.23
N ASP A 82 -7.24 -6.28 -16.18
CA ASP A 82 -7.55 -7.39 -17.08
C ASP A 82 -8.97 -7.92 -16.87
N ASN A 83 -9.50 -7.79 -15.65
CA ASN A 83 -10.89 -8.13 -15.29
C ASN A 83 -11.87 -6.95 -15.44
N PHE A 84 -11.46 -5.82 -16.02
CA PHE A 84 -12.31 -4.63 -16.23
C PHE A 84 -12.82 -3.95 -14.94
N PHE A 85 -12.15 -4.16 -13.80
CA PHE A 85 -12.40 -3.48 -12.51
C PHE A 85 -11.24 -2.55 -12.12
N PRO A 86 -10.89 -1.52 -12.92
CA PRO A 86 -9.70 -0.70 -12.71
C PRO A 86 -9.72 0.17 -11.44
N LEU A 87 -10.85 0.20 -10.72
CA LEU A 87 -11.04 0.93 -9.46
C LEU A 87 -11.23 -0.01 -8.26
N LEU A 88 -10.95 -1.31 -8.42
CA LEU A 88 -10.99 -2.27 -7.32
C LEU A 88 -10.07 -1.80 -6.18
N ASP A 89 -10.63 -1.69 -4.98
CA ASP A 89 -9.88 -1.22 -3.82
C ASP A 89 -9.10 -2.37 -3.20
N VAL A 90 -7.80 -2.43 -3.45
CA VAL A 90 -6.93 -3.48 -2.91
C VAL A 90 -6.09 -2.90 -1.78
N ASP A 91 -6.13 -3.50 -0.60
CA ASP A 91 -5.30 -3.15 0.54
C ASP A 91 -4.42 -4.33 0.95
N VAL A 92 -3.19 -4.05 1.37
CA VAL A 92 -2.29 -5.05 1.97
C VAL A 92 -2.15 -4.74 3.46
N VAL A 93 -2.31 -5.77 4.28
CA VAL A 93 -2.23 -5.69 5.74
C VAL A 93 -1.30 -6.79 6.24
N PHE A 94 -0.38 -6.44 7.14
CA PHE A 94 0.54 -7.39 7.76
C PHE A 94 -0.08 -8.00 9.03
N GLU A 95 -0.14 -9.32 9.07
CA GLU A 95 -0.63 -10.10 10.22
C GLU A 95 0.17 -9.77 11.48
N GLU A 96 -0.55 -9.65 12.60
CA GLU A 96 -0.07 -9.23 13.94
C GLU A 96 0.49 -7.81 14.02
N TRP A 97 1.09 -7.30 12.94
CA TRP A 97 1.56 -5.93 12.82
C TRP A 97 0.43 -4.94 12.64
N CYS A 98 -0.73 -5.29 12.08
CA CYS A 98 -1.87 -4.37 12.06
C CYS A 98 -2.36 -4.00 13.48
N GLY A 99 -2.11 -4.86 14.48
CA GLY A 99 -2.40 -4.56 15.89
C GLY A 99 -3.89 -4.58 16.23
N TYR A 100 -4.70 -5.27 15.43
CA TYR A 100 -6.09 -5.61 15.70
C TYR A 100 -6.41 -6.97 15.06
N PRO A 101 -7.37 -7.76 15.61
CA PRO A 101 -7.81 -9.00 15.00
C PRO A 101 -8.67 -8.70 13.77
N ILE A 102 -8.11 -8.87 12.57
CA ILE A 102 -8.77 -8.52 11.30
C ILE A 102 -10.07 -9.31 11.09
N GLU A 103 -10.15 -10.52 11.63
CA GLU A 103 -11.33 -11.37 11.57
C GLU A 103 -12.52 -10.80 12.36
N LEU A 104 -12.27 -9.87 13.29
CA LEU A 104 -13.29 -9.16 14.07
C LEU A 104 -13.52 -7.72 13.59
N SER A 105 -12.91 -7.32 12.47
CA SER A 105 -13.02 -5.96 11.95
C SER A 105 -14.36 -5.72 11.26
N ASP A 106 -15.26 -4.99 11.93
CA ASP A 106 -16.56 -4.61 11.39
C ASP A 106 -16.47 -3.68 10.16
N ASP A 107 -15.37 -2.93 10.01
CA ASP A 107 -15.16 -1.97 8.93
C ASP A 107 -15.06 -2.61 7.53
N GLU A 108 -14.89 -3.93 7.46
CA GLU A 108 -14.57 -4.62 6.22
C GLU A 108 -15.65 -5.59 5.70
N GLN A 109 -16.63 -5.99 6.52
CA GLN A 109 -17.77 -6.85 6.16
C GLN A 109 -17.45 -7.88 5.05
N PHE A 110 -16.40 -8.69 5.25
CA PHE A 110 -15.96 -9.66 4.26
C PHE A 110 -17.05 -10.71 3.98
N GLU A 111 -17.21 -11.10 2.71
CA GLU A 111 -18.19 -12.11 2.28
C GLU A 111 -17.56 -13.51 2.14
N VAL A 112 -16.24 -13.58 1.98
CA VAL A 112 -15.47 -14.81 1.74
C VAL A 112 -14.02 -14.62 2.17
N ILE A 113 -13.37 -15.71 2.55
CA ILE A 113 -11.92 -15.78 2.74
C ILE A 113 -11.33 -16.68 1.66
N PHE A 114 -10.40 -16.14 0.89
CA PHE A 114 -9.54 -16.89 -0.01
C PHE A 114 -8.27 -17.28 0.72
N GLY A 115 -7.74 -18.44 0.35
CA GLY A 115 -6.41 -18.89 0.77
C GLY A 115 -6.05 -20.18 0.06
N GLU A 116 -5.03 -20.85 0.58
CA GLU A 116 -4.48 -22.05 -0.04
C GLU A 116 -4.69 -23.28 0.83
N ARG A 117 -4.44 -24.46 0.24
CA ARG A 117 -4.66 -25.72 0.96
C ARG A 117 -3.73 -25.83 2.16
N GLU A 118 -2.50 -25.35 2.03
CA GLU A 118 -1.48 -25.31 3.06
C GLU A 118 -1.89 -24.41 4.22
N ASP A 119 -2.69 -23.38 3.96
CA ASP A 119 -3.19 -22.43 4.95
C ASP A 119 -4.53 -22.85 5.60
N CYS A 120 -5.09 -24.02 5.26
CA CYS A 120 -6.40 -24.47 5.77
C CYS A 120 -6.54 -24.34 7.29
N TYR A 121 -5.50 -24.66 8.06
CA TYR A 121 -5.51 -24.54 9.51
C TYR A 121 -5.69 -23.09 9.97
N ASN A 122 -4.94 -22.14 9.37
CA ASN A 122 -5.04 -20.72 9.69
C ASN A 122 -6.41 -20.15 9.30
N LEU A 123 -6.95 -20.57 8.15
CA LEU A 123 -8.29 -20.19 7.69
C LEU A 123 -9.41 -20.71 8.61
N GLN A 124 -9.27 -21.93 9.13
CA GLN A 124 -10.20 -22.48 10.12
C GLN A 124 -10.12 -21.72 11.44
N LYS A 125 -8.89 -21.49 11.93
CA LYS A 125 -8.65 -20.70 13.15
C LYS A 125 -9.25 -19.29 13.06
N PHE A 126 -9.17 -18.65 11.89
CA PHE A 126 -9.83 -17.37 11.62
C PHE A 126 -11.34 -17.45 11.90
N ASN A 127 -12.02 -18.49 11.41
CA ASN A 127 -13.45 -18.70 11.66
C ASN A 127 -13.75 -19.11 13.11
N GLU A 128 -12.87 -19.88 13.76
CA GLU A 128 -13.00 -20.19 15.19
C GLU A 128 -12.97 -18.92 16.04
N ASN A 129 -12.05 -17.99 15.76
CA ASN A 129 -11.97 -16.70 16.46
C ASN A 129 -13.24 -15.86 16.26
N ARG A 130 -13.79 -15.85 15.04
CA ARG A 130 -15.08 -15.20 14.73
C ARG A 130 -16.22 -15.79 15.55
N LYS A 131 -16.33 -17.11 15.54
CA LYS A 131 -17.36 -17.85 16.27
C LYS A 131 -17.27 -17.61 17.78
N ASN A 132 -16.06 -17.63 18.34
CA ASN A 132 -15.81 -17.31 19.75
C ASN A 132 -16.20 -15.88 20.12
N SER A 133 -16.28 -14.99 19.12
CA SER A 133 -16.71 -13.59 19.26
C SER A 133 -18.16 -13.35 18.80
N ASN A 134 -18.96 -14.41 18.64
CA ASN A 134 -20.35 -14.38 18.17
C ASN A 134 -20.56 -13.82 16.75
N LEU A 135 -19.55 -13.89 15.90
CA LEU A 135 -19.66 -13.56 14.48
C LEU A 135 -19.91 -14.83 13.64
N SER A 136 -20.61 -14.69 12.53
CA SER A 136 -20.80 -15.79 11.57
C SER A 136 -19.48 -16.16 10.90
N GLU A 137 -19.28 -17.46 10.70
CA GLU A 137 -18.18 -17.97 9.89
C GLU A 137 -18.28 -17.46 8.46
N LEU A 138 -17.13 -17.19 7.84
CA LEU A 138 -17.06 -16.84 6.43
C LEU A 138 -16.82 -18.12 5.60
N PRO A 139 -17.42 -18.23 4.40
CA PRO A 139 -17.05 -19.26 3.46
C PRO A 139 -15.54 -19.21 3.17
N ILE A 140 -14.88 -20.37 3.25
CA ILE A 140 -13.47 -20.52 2.86
C ILE A 140 -13.44 -21.03 1.42
N GLN A 141 -12.72 -20.33 0.54
CA GLN A 141 -12.48 -20.75 -0.83
C GLN A 141 -11.00 -20.93 -1.09
N LEU A 142 -10.61 -22.18 -1.31
CA LEU A 142 -9.25 -22.50 -1.69
C LEU A 142 -9.01 -22.11 -3.15
N LEU A 143 -7.96 -21.34 -3.37
CA LEU A 143 -7.44 -21.04 -4.70
C LEU A 143 -6.34 -22.05 -5.03
N THR A 144 -6.19 -22.36 -6.31
CA THR A 144 -5.15 -23.29 -6.78
C THR A 144 -4.49 -22.67 -8.00
N SER A 145 -3.23 -22.29 -7.84
CA SER A 145 -2.39 -21.78 -8.91
C SER A 145 -1.94 -22.92 -9.83
N ARG A 146 -1.85 -22.65 -11.13
CA ARG A 146 -1.33 -23.60 -12.12
C ARG A 146 0.17 -23.77 -12.02
N SER A 147 0.87 -22.79 -11.48
CA SER A 147 2.34 -22.77 -11.31
C SER A 147 2.86 -23.72 -10.22
N GLN A 148 1.98 -24.36 -9.45
CA GLN A 148 2.35 -25.31 -8.40
C GLN A 148 2.97 -26.61 -8.97
N SER A 149 2.83 -26.90 -10.27
CA SER A 149 3.36 -28.13 -10.88
C SER A 149 4.84 -28.08 -11.32
N ASP A 150 5.47 -26.90 -11.40
CA ASP A 150 6.81 -26.75 -11.95
C ASP A 150 7.66 -25.76 -11.14
N SER A 151 8.23 -26.17 -10.01
CA SER A 151 9.37 -25.45 -9.40
C SER A 151 10.12 -26.30 -8.37
N LEU A 152 11.11 -27.06 -8.84
CA LEU A 152 12.30 -27.41 -8.05
C LEU A 152 13.33 -26.28 -8.21
N THR A 153 13.65 -25.65 -7.09
CA THR A 153 14.89 -24.90 -6.74
C THR A 153 15.63 -24.15 -7.85
N THR A 154 15.71 -22.82 -7.73
CA THR A 154 16.92 -22.08 -8.11
C THR A 154 17.26 -21.03 -7.05
N SER A 155 18.50 -21.11 -6.58
CA SER A 155 19.16 -20.15 -5.69
C SER A 155 19.70 -18.98 -6.53
N HIS A 156 19.42 -17.74 -6.11
CA HIS A 156 20.05 -16.56 -6.71
C HIS A 156 21.05 -15.92 -5.76
N ASP A 157 22.26 -15.76 -6.28
CA ASP A 157 23.41 -15.11 -5.67
C ASP A 157 23.18 -13.60 -5.53
N ASN A 158 23.49 -13.08 -4.34
CA ASN A 158 23.49 -11.65 -4.04
C ASN A 158 24.79 -10.99 -4.50
N THR A 159 24.71 -10.10 -5.49
CA THR A 159 25.80 -9.17 -5.80
C THR A 159 25.56 -7.83 -5.09
N SER A 160 26.39 -7.52 -4.10
CA SER A 160 26.34 -6.26 -3.35
C SER A 160 26.87 -5.10 -4.18
N ILE A 161 26.06 -4.06 -4.37
CA ILE A 161 26.50 -2.75 -4.86
C ILE A 161 26.78 -1.85 -3.66
N ALA A 162 28.02 -1.37 -3.56
CA ALA A 162 28.49 -0.47 -2.52
C ALA A 162 27.78 0.89 -2.59
N GLY A 163 27.12 1.30 -1.50
CA GLY A 163 26.43 2.57 -1.35
C GLY A 163 26.73 3.26 0.00
N ASN A 164 27.41 4.40 -0.07
CA ASN A 164 27.56 5.53 0.86
C ASN A 164 27.36 5.34 2.39
N SER A 165 28.31 5.84 3.17
CA SER A 165 28.39 5.81 4.64
C SER A 165 27.18 6.36 5.42
N LEU A 166 26.29 7.12 4.77
CA LEU A 166 25.02 7.57 5.37
C LEU A 166 24.00 6.43 5.51
N GLN A 167 24.06 5.44 4.61
CA GLN A 167 23.16 4.28 4.59
C GLN A 167 23.49 3.32 5.74
N SER A 168 24.77 3.13 6.08
CA SER A 168 25.17 2.24 7.19
C SER A 168 24.76 2.75 8.58
N SER A 169 24.62 4.08 8.76
CA SER A 169 24.13 4.65 10.02
C SER A 169 22.61 4.51 10.19
N ILE A 170 21.84 4.51 9.09
CA ILE A 170 20.38 4.29 9.10
C ILE A 170 20.06 2.80 9.26
N MET A 171 20.87 1.89 8.71
CA MET A 171 20.64 0.45 8.84
C MET A 171 20.65 -0.06 10.29
N LYS A 172 21.33 0.65 11.22
CA LYS A 172 21.28 0.35 12.66
C LYS A 172 20.20 1.12 13.44
N LYS A 173 19.45 2.02 12.78
CA LYS A 173 18.40 2.80 13.45
C LYS A 173 17.18 1.93 13.69
N THR A 174 16.63 2.08 14.88
CA THR A 174 15.27 1.65 15.22
C THR A 174 14.25 2.47 14.43
N ARG A 175 12.96 2.19 14.64
CA ARG A 175 11.87 3.11 14.26
C ARG A 175 12.12 4.53 14.80
N PHE A 176 11.58 5.53 14.11
CA PHE A 176 11.55 6.93 14.51
C PHE A 176 10.30 7.22 15.33
N ASN A 177 10.40 8.03 16.38
CA ASN A 177 9.22 8.42 17.16
C ASN A 177 8.26 9.25 16.31
N HIS A 178 8.79 10.16 15.50
CA HIS A 178 8.00 11.13 14.75
C HIS A 178 8.43 11.14 13.29
N VAL A 179 7.51 10.72 12.42
CA VAL A 179 7.74 10.61 10.98
C VAL A 179 6.76 11.51 10.25
N ALA A 180 7.23 12.13 9.17
CA ALA A 180 6.39 12.87 8.24
C ALA A 180 6.28 12.15 6.89
N VAL A 181 5.15 12.33 6.23
CA VAL A 181 4.93 11.97 4.83
C VAL A 181 4.00 13.00 4.21
N GLY A 182 4.18 13.30 2.93
CA GLY A 182 3.36 14.30 2.23
C GLY A 182 2.98 13.83 0.83
N GLY A 183 1.79 14.23 0.39
CA GLY A 183 1.29 13.87 -0.93
C GLY A 183 -0.06 14.50 -1.25
N THR A 184 -0.45 14.45 -2.51
CA THR A 184 -1.81 14.83 -2.89
C THR A 184 -2.81 13.77 -2.44
N PHE A 185 -2.45 12.48 -2.50
CA PHE A 185 -3.31 11.35 -2.14
C PHE A 185 -4.68 11.37 -2.86
N ASP A 186 -4.70 11.89 -4.08
CA ASP A 186 -5.86 11.87 -4.97
C ASP A 186 -6.07 10.45 -5.51
N HIS A 187 -7.28 9.92 -5.36
CA HIS A 187 -7.65 8.55 -5.72
C HIS A 187 -6.61 7.56 -5.20
N LEU A 188 -6.61 7.32 -3.88
CA LEU A 188 -5.59 6.56 -3.16
C LEU A 188 -5.26 5.21 -3.85
N HIS A 189 -4.20 5.22 -4.67
CA HIS A 189 -3.77 4.11 -5.51
C HIS A 189 -2.51 3.43 -4.95
N ALA A 190 -2.05 2.32 -5.57
CA ALA A 190 -0.93 1.51 -5.09
C ALA A 190 0.32 2.31 -4.68
N GLY A 191 0.76 3.26 -5.53
CA GLY A 191 1.93 4.11 -5.21
C GLY A 191 1.78 4.90 -3.91
N HIS A 192 0.60 5.49 -3.67
CA HIS A 192 0.30 6.14 -2.39
C HIS A 192 0.24 5.15 -1.24
N LYS A 193 -0.37 3.98 -1.45
CA LYS A 193 -0.51 2.94 -0.43
C LYS A 193 0.86 2.42 0.03
N ILE A 194 1.79 2.19 -0.90
CA ILE A 194 3.18 1.81 -0.58
C ILE A 194 3.89 2.91 0.21
N LEU A 195 3.79 4.18 -0.22
CA LEU A 195 4.40 5.30 0.49
C LEU A 195 3.91 5.38 1.95
N LEU A 196 2.60 5.29 2.15
CA LEU A 196 2.00 5.29 3.49
C LEU A 196 2.40 4.06 4.30
N HIS A 197 2.45 2.88 3.69
CA HIS A 197 2.86 1.63 4.34
C HIS A 197 4.30 1.67 4.83
N MET A 198 5.23 2.14 3.99
CA MET A 198 6.63 2.34 4.37
C MET A 198 6.77 3.40 5.45
N SER A 199 5.91 4.43 5.46
CA SER A 199 5.88 5.45 6.50
C SER A 199 5.44 4.89 7.85
N VAL A 200 4.37 4.09 7.87
CA VAL A 200 3.91 3.38 9.07
C VAL A 200 4.99 2.42 9.59
N TRP A 201 5.66 1.69 8.70
CA TRP A 201 6.68 0.70 9.04
C TRP A 201 7.83 1.27 9.88
N ILE A 202 8.25 2.51 9.62
CA ILE A 202 9.34 3.17 10.36
C ILE A 202 8.86 4.06 11.50
N THR A 203 7.55 4.17 11.74
CA THR A 203 6.98 5.04 12.77
C THR A 203 6.79 4.28 14.09
N ASN A 204 7.24 4.87 15.19
CA ASN A 204 7.08 4.32 16.54
C ASN A 204 5.95 4.98 17.33
N LYS A 205 5.77 6.31 17.24
CA LYS A 205 4.76 7.02 18.06
C LYS A 205 3.75 7.81 17.23
N ARG A 206 4.20 8.68 16.33
CA ARG A 206 3.31 9.58 15.58
C ARG A 206 3.74 9.73 14.13
N LEU A 207 2.77 9.58 13.23
CA LEU A 207 2.90 9.82 11.81
C LEU A 207 2.11 11.07 11.43
N VAL A 208 2.81 12.08 10.92
CA VAL A 208 2.21 13.29 10.36
C VAL A 208 2.08 13.12 8.85
N CYS A 209 0.86 13.11 8.34
CA CYS A 209 0.57 12.98 6.92
C CYS A 209 0.00 14.29 6.38
N GLY A 210 0.78 14.99 5.55
CA GLY A 210 0.37 16.22 4.89
C GLY A 210 -0.36 15.96 3.58
N VAL A 211 -1.63 16.37 3.50
CA VAL A 211 -2.49 16.21 2.32
C VAL A 211 -2.58 17.53 1.56
N THR A 212 -2.07 17.57 0.34
CA THR A 212 -1.97 18.81 -0.46
C THR A 212 -3.34 19.49 -0.65
N ALA A 213 -3.43 20.77 -0.34
CA ALA A 213 -4.62 21.59 -0.54
C ALA A 213 -4.74 22.14 -1.97
N GLU A 214 -5.95 22.57 -2.32
CA GLU A 214 -6.34 22.96 -3.68
C GLU A 214 -5.45 24.04 -4.30
N ASN A 215 -4.94 24.98 -3.50
CA ASN A 215 -4.06 26.05 -3.95
C ASN A 215 -2.77 25.54 -4.61
N MET A 216 -2.34 24.32 -4.30
CA MET A 216 -1.16 23.68 -4.88
C MET A 216 -1.49 22.74 -6.07
N LEU A 217 -2.76 22.61 -6.48
CA LEU A 217 -3.24 21.61 -7.44
C LEU A 217 -3.77 22.20 -8.75
N GLN A 218 -3.50 23.48 -9.03
CA GLN A 218 -4.17 24.25 -10.09
C GLN A 218 -3.97 23.70 -11.51
N ASN A 219 -2.83 23.04 -11.80
CA ASN A 219 -2.45 22.60 -13.15
C ASN A 219 -2.74 21.11 -13.43
N LYS A 220 -3.62 20.48 -12.65
CA LYS A 220 -3.89 19.05 -12.78
C LYS A 220 -4.89 18.77 -13.92
N LYS A 221 -4.55 17.85 -14.84
CA LYS A 221 -5.46 17.36 -15.91
C LYS A 221 -6.73 16.72 -15.33
N TYR A 222 -7.90 16.88 -15.95
CA TYR A 222 -9.19 16.35 -15.47
C TYR A 222 -9.49 16.78 -14.03
N LYS A 223 -9.32 18.07 -13.74
CA LYS A 223 -9.39 18.66 -12.40
C LYS A 223 -10.76 18.50 -11.75
N GLU A 224 -11.82 18.48 -12.55
CA GLU A 224 -13.21 18.26 -12.12
C GLU A 224 -13.44 16.86 -11.55
N PHE A 225 -12.52 15.92 -11.78
CA PHE A 225 -12.49 14.59 -11.17
C PHE A 225 -11.50 14.51 -10.01
N LEU A 226 -10.93 15.61 -9.53
CA LEU A 226 -10.08 15.62 -8.33
C LEU A 226 -10.93 15.37 -7.08
N GLU A 227 -10.47 14.51 -6.17
CA GLU A 227 -11.19 14.30 -4.91
C GLU A 227 -11.11 15.54 -4.00
N PRO A 228 -12.23 15.94 -3.35
CA PRO A 228 -12.21 16.97 -2.32
C PRO A 228 -11.20 16.65 -1.22
N ILE A 229 -10.62 17.69 -0.62
CA ILE A 229 -9.57 17.53 0.39
C ILE A 229 -10.03 16.68 1.58
N ASP A 230 -11.26 16.87 2.06
CA ASP A 230 -11.81 16.11 3.17
C ASP A 230 -11.98 14.62 2.83
N THR A 231 -12.35 14.31 1.59
CA THR A 231 -12.41 12.93 1.09
C THR A 231 -11.02 12.30 1.09
N ARG A 232 -10.00 13.01 0.61
CA ARG A 232 -8.61 12.51 0.58
C ARG A 232 -8.07 12.29 1.98
N ILE A 233 -8.27 13.23 2.89
CA ILE A 233 -7.90 13.09 4.32
C ILE A 233 -8.59 11.88 4.94
N SER A 234 -9.91 11.73 4.75
CA SER A 234 -10.67 10.61 5.28
C SER A 234 -10.19 9.26 4.74
N LYS A 235 -9.93 9.16 3.43
CA LYS A 235 -9.40 7.94 2.79
C LYS A 235 -8.00 7.59 3.29
N VAL A 236 -7.11 8.57 3.42
CA VAL A 236 -5.76 8.37 3.97
C VAL A 236 -5.84 7.89 5.42
N LEU A 237 -6.64 8.54 6.26
CA LEU A 237 -6.78 8.16 7.66
C LEU A 237 -7.38 6.76 7.80
N LYS A 238 -8.41 6.43 7.00
CA LYS A 238 -8.99 5.09 6.97
C LYS A 238 -7.94 4.05 6.59
N PHE A 239 -7.16 4.30 5.54
CA PHE A 239 -6.11 3.37 5.11
C PHE A 239 -5.02 3.20 6.18
N LEU A 240 -4.53 4.29 6.78
CA LEU A 240 -3.52 4.23 7.85
C LEU A 240 -3.98 3.38 9.05
N ARG A 241 -5.26 3.49 9.43
CA ARG A 241 -5.86 2.66 10.49
C ARG A 241 -5.86 1.17 10.17
N LYS A 242 -5.99 0.79 8.89
CA LYS A 242 -5.88 -0.61 8.46
C LYS A 242 -4.44 -1.13 8.60
N LEU A 243 -3.45 -0.27 8.35
CA LEU A 243 -2.05 -0.67 8.39
C LEU A 243 -1.53 -0.92 9.80
N ARG A 244 -1.92 -0.06 10.75
CA ARG A 244 -1.56 -0.18 12.16
C ARG A 244 -2.58 0.54 13.03
N SER A 245 -3.06 -0.14 14.06
CA SER A 245 -4.01 0.37 15.04
C SER A 245 -3.51 1.63 15.76
N GLU A 246 -4.43 2.55 16.06
CA GLU A 246 -4.17 3.77 16.83
C GLU A 246 -3.78 3.50 18.29
N ALA A 247 -3.91 2.26 18.76
CA ALA A 247 -3.33 1.82 20.03
C ALA A 247 -1.79 1.87 20.04
N PHE A 248 -1.15 1.87 18.85
CA PHE A 248 0.31 1.86 18.72
C PHE A 248 0.89 3.12 18.08
N ILE A 249 0.16 3.77 17.17
CA ILE A 249 0.63 4.95 16.42
C ILE A 249 -0.46 6.01 16.38
N GLN A 250 -0.11 7.25 16.72
CA GLN A 250 -0.96 8.41 16.53
C GLN A 250 -0.88 8.92 15.09
N TYR A 251 -2.01 9.01 14.40
CA TYR A 251 -2.09 9.61 13.08
C TYR A 251 -2.50 11.09 13.14
N GLN A 252 -1.75 11.94 12.47
CA GLN A 252 -2.08 13.34 12.26
C GLN A 252 -2.16 13.61 10.76
N VAL A 253 -3.34 13.45 10.17
CA VAL A 253 -3.60 13.70 8.75
C VAL A 253 -4.15 15.11 8.60
N VAL A 254 -3.37 16.02 7.99
CA VAL A 254 -3.67 17.46 7.96
C VAL A 254 -3.54 18.03 6.56
N PRO A 255 -4.35 19.05 6.20
CA PRO A 255 -4.16 19.78 4.96
C PRO A 255 -2.82 20.54 4.98
N ILE A 256 -2.11 20.56 3.85
CA ILE A 256 -0.91 21.40 3.66
C ILE A 256 -1.13 22.38 2.51
N TYR A 257 -0.76 23.64 2.76
CA TYR A 257 -0.97 24.75 1.82
C TYR A 257 0.34 25.21 1.16
N ASP A 258 1.47 24.64 1.56
CA ASP A 258 2.79 24.83 0.97
C ASP A 258 3.61 23.53 1.02
N ILE A 259 4.82 23.56 0.46
CA ILE A 259 5.72 22.40 0.40
C ILE A 259 6.31 21.99 1.75
N TYR A 260 6.21 22.84 2.77
CA TYR A 260 6.83 22.63 4.07
C TYR A 260 5.86 21.99 5.06
N GLY A 261 4.62 22.51 5.12
CA GLY A 261 3.60 22.05 6.05
C GLY A 261 4.12 21.99 7.50
N PRO A 262 3.64 21.02 8.30
CA PRO A 262 4.08 20.85 9.69
C PRO A 262 5.60 20.64 9.84
N THR A 263 6.30 20.18 8.80
CA THR A 263 7.75 19.89 8.91
C THR A 263 8.62 21.14 9.11
N ALA A 264 8.11 22.34 8.82
CA ALA A 264 8.82 23.59 9.11
C ALA A 264 8.49 24.18 10.49
N THR A 265 7.45 23.68 11.17
CA THR A 265 6.98 24.24 12.45
C THR A 265 7.07 23.26 13.61
N ASP A 266 7.12 21.96 13.33
CA ASP A 266 7.23 20.89 14.32
C ASP A 266 8.70 20.44 14.44
N PRO A 267 9.39 20.78 15.54
CA PRO A 267 10.78 20.40 15.75
C PRO A 267 10.96 18.91 16.07
N ASP A 268 9.91 18.23 16.55
CA ASP A 268 9.98 16.85 17.03
C ASP A 268 10.03 15.82 15.89
N ILE A 269 9.68 16.22 14.66
CA ILE A 269 9.77 15.36 13.49
C ILE A 269 11.23 14.99 13.21
N GLU A 270 11.51 13.70 13.17
CA GLU A 270 12.87 13.12 13.06
C GLU A 270 13.18 12.69 11.63
N ALA A 271 12.18 12.21 10.90
CA ALA A 271 12.33 11.66 9.56
C ALA A 271 11.17 12.04 8.63
N ILE A 272 11.43 12.02 7.33
CA ILE A 272 10.41 12.16 6.29
C ILE A 272 10.55 11.04 5.26
N VAL A 273 9.43 10.39 4.93
CA VAL A 273 9.38 9.40 3.86
C VAL A 273 8.98 10.08 2.56
N VAL A 274 9.78 9.86 1.52
CA VAL A 274 9.57 10.47 0.20
C VAL A 274 9.77 9.47 -0.91
N SER A 275 9.12 9.73 -2.05
CA SER A 275 9.46 9.11 -3.31
C SER A 275 10.69 9.76 -3.94
N LYS A 276 11.33 9.07 -4.90
CA LYS A 276 12.34 9.69 -5.79
C LYS A 276 11.84 11.01 -6.41
N GLU A 277 10.56 11.08 -6.78
CA GLU A 277 9.94 12.29 -7.36
C GLU A 277 9.84 13.46 -6.37
N THR A 278 9.72 13.20 -5.08
CA THR A 278 9.52 14.23 -4.03
C THR A 278 10.79 14.55 -3.24
N MET A 279 11.93 13.98 -3.61
CA MET A 279 13.23 14.24 -2.97
C MET A 279 13.64 15.72 -2.99
N ALA A 280 13.38 16.44 -4.08
CA ALA A 280 13.69 17.87 -4.18
C ALA A 280 12.90 18.70 -3.15
N GLY A 281 11.65 18.32 -2.88
CA GLY A 281 10.83 18.90 -1.81
C GLY A 281 11.43 18.62 -0.42
N ALA A 282 11.85 17.38 -0.17
CA ALA A 282 12.50 16.98 1.09
C ALA A 282 13.80 17.77 1.37
N ASN A 283 14.60 18.01 0.33
CA ASN A 283 15.80 18.84 0.44
C ASN A 283 15.43 20.30 0.76
N SER A 284 14.39 20.84 0.12
CA SER A 284 13.90 22.20 0.40
C SER A 284 13.37 22.35 1.83
N ILE A 285 12.69 21.33 2.36
CA ILE A 285 12.26 21.25 3.76
C ILE A 285 13.47 21.33 4.70
N ASN A 286 14.53 20.57 4.41
CA ASN A 286 15.72 20.56 5.25
C ASN A 286 16.47 21.90 5.26
N GLU A 287 16.52 22.60 4.13
CA GLU A 287 17.05 23.97 4.08
C GLU A 287 16.19 24.94 4.89
N GLU A 288 14.86 24.81 4.84
CA GLU A 288 13.96 25.64 5.65
C GLU A 288 14.08 25.35 7.15
N ARG A 289 14.21 24.08 7.54
CA ARG A 289 14.47 23.68 8.92
C ARG A 289 15.79 24.24 9.45
N LYS A 290 16.83 24.26 8.62
CA LYS A 290 18.13 24.86 8.96
C LYS A 290 18.02 26.34 9.28
N LYS A 291 17.26 27.12 8.50
CA LYS A 291 17.01 28.55 8.77
C LYS A 291 16.30 28.77 10.12
N ARG A 292 15.52 27.79 10.57
CA ARG A 292 14.75 27.81 11.82
C ARG A 292 15.49 27.12 12.98
N SER A 293 16.76 26.77 12.79
CA SER A 293 17.58 26.06 13.78
C SER A 293 17.02 24.70 14.22
N PHE A 294 16.20 24.05 13.37
CA PHE A 294 15.71 22.69 13.60
C PHE A 294 16.69 21.65 13.06
N LYS A 295 16.68 20.46 13.67
CA LYS A 295 17.48 19.32 13.20
C LYS A 295 17.03 18.90 11.80
N LYS A 296 17.99 18.58 10.93
CA LYS A 296 17.73 17.99 9.61
C LYS A 296 16.94 16.69 9.76
N LEU A 297 15.91 16.51 8.94
CA LEU A 297 15.16 15.27 8.85
C LEU A 297 16.00 14.19 8.17
N ASP A 298 15.97 12.99 8.73
CA ASP A 298 16.43 11.80 8.05
C ASP A 298 15.50 11.50 6.86
N LEU A 299 16.08 11.26 5.68
CA LEU A 299 15.31 11.00 4.46
C LEU A 299 15.20 9.50 4.24
N ALA A 300 14.00 8.94 4.33
CA ALA A 300 13.71 7.57 3.93
C ALA A 300 13.09 7.59 2.53
N VAL A 301 13.85 7.12 1.53
CA VAL A 301 13.45 7.19 0.12
C VAL A 301 12.86 5.85 -0.30
N ILE A 302 11.65 5.87 -0.84
CA ILE A 302 11.05 4.72 -1.53
C ILE A 302 11.22 4.86 -3.04
N GLU A 303 11.32 3.72 -3.71
CA GLU A 303 11.17 3.68 -5.16
C GLU A 303 9.68 3.66 -5.48
N VAL A 304 9.17 4.64 -6.22
CA VAL A 304 7.79 4.50 -6.73
C VAL A 304 7.81 3.38 -7.75
N ILE A 305 6.73 2.60 -7.83
CA ILE A 305 6.43 1.70 -8.95
C ILE A 305 6.40 2.56 -10.23
N SER A 306 7.57 2.81 -10.76
CA SER A 306 7.87 3.57 -11.96
C SER A 306 8.94 2.78 -12.67
N SER A 307 8.98 2.91 -13.99
CA SER A 307 9.61 2.06 -15.02
C SER A 307 11.06 1.59 -14.84
N THR A 308 11.68 1.79 -13.69
CA THR A 308 13.06 1.44 -13.39
C THR A 308 13.20 0.24 -12.46
N ASN A 309 12.12 -0.46 -12.09
CA ASN A 309 12.23 -1.66 -11.25
C ASN A 309 12.74 -2.83 -12.12
N PRO A 310 13.98 -3.33 -11.95
CA PRO A 310 14.57 -4.33 -12.87
C PRO A 310 13.81 -5.66 -12.88
N SER A 311 13.04 -5.92 -11.82
CA SER A 311 12.21 -7.11 -11.62
C SER A 311 10.90 -7.08 -12.43
N LEU A 312 10.52 -5.94 -13.00
CA LEU A 312 9.28 -5.77 -13.76
C LEU A 312 9.62 -5.07 -15.07
N GLY A 313 9.49 -5.78 -16.21
CA GLY A 313 9.95 -5.31 -17.51
C GLY A 313 9.57 -3.86 -17.83
N GLU A 314 10.54 -3.08 -18.35
CA GLU A 314 10.48 -1.63 -18.60
C GLU A 314 9.24 -1.18 -19.43
N VAL A 315 8.69 -2.10 -20.24
CA VAL A 315 7.57 -1.88 -21.16
C VAL A 315 6.20 -2.09 -20.48
N GLU A 316 6.09 -2.98 -19.49
CA GLU A 316 4.84 -3.19 -18.74
C GLU A 316 4.59 -2.07 -17.73
N LEU A 317 5.64 -1.54 -17.09
CA LEU A 317 5.53 -0.50 -16.06
C LEU A 317 5.15 0.89 -16.58
N LYS A 318 5.62 1.29 -17.78
CA LYS A 318 5.20 2.57 -18.40
C LYS A 318 3.70 2.61 -18.72
N ASN A 319 3.09 1.43 -18.84
CA ASN A 319 1.66 1.24 -19.09
C ASN A 319 0.86 0.90 -17.83
N LEU A 320 1.49 0.77 -16.66
CA LEU A 320 0.75 0.56 -15.42
C LEU A 320 -0.02 1.85 -15.11
N LYS A 321 -1.33 1.71 -15.23
CA LYS A 321 -2.40 2.69 -15.02
C LYS A 321 -2.56 3.06 -13.53
N LEU A 322 -1.43 3.24 -12.85
CA LEU A 322 -1.23 3.35 -11.41
C LEU A 322 -1.06 4.79 -10.92
N SER A 323 -1.73 5.74 -11.56
CA SER A 323 -1.63 7.16 -11.20
C SER A 323 -3.00 7.82 -11.04
N SER A 324 -3.08 8.82 -10.17
CA SER A 324 -4.28 9.65 -10.04
C SER A 324 -4.69 10.30 -11.37
N THR A 325 -3.74 10.61 -12.26
CA THR A 325 -4.05 11.14 -13.60
C THR A 325 -4.79 10.12 -14.45
N TYR A 326 -4.35 8.86 -14.44
CA TYR A 326 -5.07 7.79 -15.14
C TYR A 326 -6.48 7.61 -14.59
N ILE A 327 -6.63 7.57 -13.26
CA ILE A 327 -7.95 7.33 -12.64
C ILE A 327 -8.93 8.44 -13.01
N ARG A 328 -8.48 9.70 -12.96
CA ARG A 328 -9.31 10.84 -13.38
C ARG A 328 -9.67 10.81 -14.86
N GLU A 329 -8.74 10.42 -15.72
CA GLU A 329 -9.03 10.20 -17.14
C GLU A 329 -10.06 9.09 -17.37
N TYR A 330 -9.96 7.98 -16.63
CA TYR A 330 -10.92 6.88 -16.68
C TYR A 330 -12.32 7.33 -16.25
N LEU A 331 -12.42 8.09 -15.15
CA LEU A 331 -13.70 8.63 -14.67
C LEU A 331 -14.31 9.64 -15.64
N TYR A 332 -13.47 10.51 -16.22
CA TYR A 332 -13.88 11.42 -17.29
C TYR A 332 -14.51 10.66 -18.47
N LYS A 333 -13.78 9.66 -19.01
CA LYS A 333 -14.28 8.83 -20.12
C LYS A 333 -15.58 8.12 -19.77
N LYS A 334 -15.66 7.50 -18.58
CA LYS A 334 -16.87 6.81 -18.10
C LYS A 334 -18.08 7.75 -18.02
N GLN A 335 -17.91 8.97 -17.50
CA GLN A 335 -19.00 9.95 -17.43
C GLN A 335 -19.44 10.42 -18.83
N THR A 336 -18.50 10.63 -19.76
CA THR A 336 -18.83 11.05 -21.13
C THR A 336 -19.60 9.96 -21.90
N THR A 337 -19.23 8.69 -21.76
CA THR A 337 -19.93 7.57 -22.41
C THR A 337 -21.37 7.41 -21.90
N VAL A 338 -21.60 7.59 -20.60
CA VAL A 338 -22.96 7.53 -20.03
C VAL A 338 -23.84 8.65 -20.60
N LYS A 339 -23.32 9.88 -20.68
CA LYS A 339 -24.05 11.04 -21.24
C LYS A 339 -24.42 10.87 -22.72
N SER A 340 -23.58 10.21 -23.52
CA SER A 340 -23.88 9.92 -24.93
C SER A 340 -24.97 8.85 -25.10
N SER A 341 -25.10 7.91 -24.18
CA SER A 341 -26.09 6.82 -24.25
C SER A 341 -27.48 7.20 -23.75
N THR A 342 -27.60 8.25 -22.93
CA THR A 342 -28.89 8.75 -22.40
C THR A 342 -29.55 9.82 -23.28
N ASN A 343 -28.87 10.29 -24.32
CA ASN A 343 -29.36 11.30 -25.27
C ASN A 343 -29.80 10.69 -26.62
N LEU A 344 -29.96 9.36 -26.67
CA LEU A 344 -30.56 8.58 -27.75
C LEU A 344 -31.80 7.88 -27.19
#